data_AF-A0ABD6G7U4-F1
#
_entry.id   AF-A0ABD6G7U4-F1
#
_cell.length_a   1.000
_cell.length_b   1.000
_cell.length_c   1.000
_cell.angle_alpha   90.00
_cell.angle_beta   90.00
_cell.angle_gamma   90.00
#
_symmetry.space_group_name_H-M   'P 1'
#
loop_
_entity.id
_entity.type
_entity.pdbx_description
1 polymer ?
#
loop_
_entity_poly.entity_id
_entity_poly.type
_entity_poly.pdbx_seq_one_letter_code
_entity_poly.pdbx_strand_id
1 'polypeptide(L)'
;MSDVMWSITEIAARDSVSKAAISKAVKKMLEAQPETPVDRGPQGQVMRVSLAHYDHYRSRHINPAKASAPIRGVGSEDRPGNAGPLLPQSESFDEARRQKEWLAVGREKLRRQEECGQLVRKDSVDAAVRGIGAELQAIIRRLPNLADDLALAVSKEGVHGVRVLLREIAFEIGNEMADKLEAIASEAPAGDALIEEEEA
;
A
#
# COMPACT_ATOMS: atom_id res chain seq x y z
N MET A 1 -44.87 1.03 4.73
CA MET A 1 -43.89 0.00 5.13
C MET A 1 -44.09 -0.22 6.62
N SER A 2 -44.59 -1.37 7.03
CA SER A 2 -44.81 -1.70 8.43
C SER A 2 -43.47 -2.10 9.05
N ASP A 3 -42.81 -1.17 9.72
CA ASP A 3 -41.61 -1.48 10.49
C ASP A 3 -41.99 -2.43 11.63
N VAL A 4 -41.33 -3.59 11.66
CA VAL A 4 -41.53 -4.57 12.73
C VAL A 4 -40.78 -4.07 13.96
N MET A 5 -41.53 -3.52 14.91
CA MET A 5 -41.01 -2.92 16.14
C MET A 5 -40.84 -3.98 17.23
N TRP A 6 -39.60 -4.30 17.58
CA TRP A 6 -39.29 -5.25 18.65
C TRP A 6 -38.73 -4.53 19.88
N SER A 7 -39.08 -5.05 21.05
CA SER A 7 -38.49 -4.65 22.31
C SER A 7 -37.05 -5.16 22.44
N ILE A 8 -36.25 -4.47 23.25
CA ILE A 8 -34.87 -4.86 23.58
C ILE A 8 -34.83 -6.30 24.15
N THR A 9 -35.88 -6.71 24.86
CA THR A 9 -36.01 -8.05 25.42
C THR A 9 -36.26 -9.14 24.37
N GLU A 10 -37.05 -8.84 23.34
CA GLU A 10 -37.31 -9.78 22.23
C GLU A 10 -36.07 -9.93 21.35
N ILE A 11 -35.34 -8.84 21.10
CA ILE A 11 -34.07 -8.87 20.35
C ILE A 11 -33.01 -9.64 21.15
N ALA A 12 -32.94 -9.47 22.48
CA ALA A 12 -32.03 -10.20 23.36
C ALA A 12 -32.28 -11.72 23.36
N ALA A 13 -33.55 -12.11 23.39
CA ALA A 13 -33.94 -13.50 23.34
C ALA A 13 -33.60 -14.14 21.98
N ARG A 14 -33.79 -13.40 20.86
CA ARG A 14 -33.44 -13.88 19.52
C ARG A 14 -31.93 -14.03 19.32
N ASP A 15 -31.17 -13.02 19.73
CA ASP A 15 -29.74 -12.94 19.43
C ASP A 15 -28.87 -13.69 20.44
N SER A 16 -29.47 -14.23 21.52
CA SER A 16 -28.77 -14.85 22.65
C SER A 16 -27.69 -13.94 23.26
N VAL A 17 -27.95 -12.63 23.29
CA VAL A 17 -27.05 -11.59 23.82
C VAL A 17 -27.72 -10.90 25.01
N SER A 18 -26.94 -10.46 25.99
CA SER A 18 -27.46 -9.73 27.16
C SER A 18 -28.20 -8.44 26.77
N LYS A 19 -29.29 -8.12 27.50
CA LYS A 19 -30.09 -6.90 27.30
C LYS A 19 -29.25 -5.62 27.35
N ALA A 20 -28.20 -5.61 28.17
CA ALA A 20 -27.27 -4.48 28.31
C ALA A 20 -26.43 -4.25 27.04
N ALA A 21 -25.97 -5.31 26.38
CA ALA A 21 -25.19 -5.20 25.15
C ALA A 21 -26.04 -4.68 23.98
N ILE A 22 -27.30 -5.11 23.90
CA ILE A 22 -28.25 -4.60 22.88
C ILE A 22 -28.60 -3.14 23.17
N SER A 23 -28.82 -2.77 24.44
CA SER A 23 -29.06 -1.36 24.81
C SER A 23 -27.89 -0.46 24.40
N LYS A 24 -26.64 -0.94 24.56
CA LYS A 24 -25.43 -0.23 24.11
C LYS A 24 -25.33 -0.16 22.59
N ALA A 25 -25.67 -1.23 21.88
CA ALA A 25 -25.67 -1.27 20.42
C ALA A 25 -26.74 -0.34 19.83
N VAL A 26 -27.96 -0.34 20.38
CA VAL A 26 -29.06 0.55 20.00
C VAL A 26 -28.72 2.01 20.26
N LYS A 27 -28.09 2.33 21.40
CA LYS A 27 -27.63 3.70 21.69
C LYS A 27 -26.63 4.19 20.62
N LYS A 28 -25.62 3.38 20.30
CA LYS A 28 -24.65 3.71 19.24
C LYS A 28 -25.27 3.78 17.85
N MET A 29 -26.24 2.92 17.56
CA MET A 29 -27.00 2.98 16.31
C MET A 29 -27.79 4.28 16.20
N LEU A 30 -28.44 4.74 17.27
CA LEU A 30 -29.16 6.02 17.28
C LEU A 30 -28.24 7.23 17.20
N GLU A 31 -27.01 7.14 17.72
CA GLU A 31 -25.96 8.14 17.52
C GLU A 31 -25.50 8.22 16.05
N ALA A 32 -25.37 7.07 15.38
CA ALA A 32 -24.94 6.98 13.98
C ALA A 32 -26.06 7.22 12.96
N GLN A 33 -27.31 6.88 13.31
CA GLN A 33 -28.50 7.00 12.46
C GLN A 33 -29.67 7.58 13.28
N PRO A 34 -29.73 8.93 13.43
CA PRO A 34 -30.74 9.60 14.24
C PRO A 34 -32.18 9.42 13.73
N GLU A 35 -32.33 9.16 12.43
CA GLU A 35 -33.60 8.97 11.73
C GLU A 35 -34.24 7.57 11.97
N THR A 36 -33.62 6.72 12.79
CA THR A 36 -34.12 5.36 13.02
C THR A 36 -35.45 5.37 13.78
N PRO A 37 -36.52 4.71 13.28
CA PRO A 37 -37.79 4.62 13.97
C PRO A 37 -37.69 3.89 15.31
N VAL A 38 -38.04 4.59 16.40
CA VAL A 38 -38.05 4.06 17.77
C VAL A 38 -39.29 4.50 18.53
N ASP A 39 -39.90 3.57 19.27
CA ASP A 39 -40.96 3.90 20.23
C ASP A 39 -40.32 4.30 21.55
N ARG A 40 -40.50 5.57 21.93
CA ARG A 40 -40.02 6.11 23.20
C ARG A 40 -41.16 6.10 24.22
N GLY A 41 -40.85 5.62 25.43
CA GLY A 41 -41.76 5.67 26.56
C GLY A 41 -41.93 7.08 27.15
N PRO A 42 -42.78 7.25 28.17
CA PRO A 42 -43.14 8.54 28.76
C PRO A 42 -41.97 9.30 29.41
N GLN A 43 -40.82 8.65 29.61
CA GLN A 43 -39.59 9.23 30.15
C GLN A 43 -38.46 9.31 29.11
N GLY A 44 -38.78 9.18 27.82
CA GLY A 44 -37.80 9.24 26.72
C GLY A 44 -36.96 7.97 26.51
N GLN A 45 -37.21 6.91 27.30
CA GLN A 45 -36.55 5.62 27.17
C GLN A 45 -37.00 4.85 25.92
N VAL A 46 -36.07 4.22 25.20
CA VAL A 46 -36.38 3.42 24.01
C VAL A 46 -37.03 2.09 24.42
N MET A 47 -38.32 1.92 24.10
CA MET A 47 -39.08 0.71 24.43
C MET A 47 -39.08 -0.30 23.28
N ARG A 48 -39.19 0.17 22.03
CA ARG A 48 -39.17 -0.67 20.84
C ARG A 48 -38.33 -0.02 19.74
N VAL A 49 -37.65 -0.83 18.95
CA VAL A 49 -36.76 -0.42 17.86
C VAL A 49 -37.16 -1.14 16.59
N SER A 50 -37.08 -0.46 15.44
CA SER A 50 -37.25 -1.10 14.13
C SER A 50 -36.19 -2.18 13.94
N LEU A 51 -36.65 -3.44 13.84
CA LEU A 51 -35.78 -4.61 13.72
C LEU A 51 -34.91 -4.55 12.47
N ALA A 52 -35.44 -4.02 11.36
CA ALA A 52 -34.73 -3.90 10.09
C ALA A 52 -33.52 -2.96 10.19
N HIS A 53 -33.66 -1.83 10.88
CA HIS A 53 -32.57 -0.87 11.08
C HIS A 53 -31.52 -1.41 12.04
N TYR A 54 -31.95 -2.13 13.08
CA TYR A 54 -31.04 -2.81 14.00
C TYR A 54 -30.22 -3.90 13.31
N ASP A 55 -30.86 -4.75 12.49
CA ASP A 55 -30.17 -5.80 11.74
C ASP A 55 -29.21 -5.21 10.70
N HIS A 56 -29.56 -4.07 10.11
CA HIS A 56 -28.72 -3.31 9.18
C HIS A 56 -27.49 -2.68 9.85
N TYR A 57 -27.62 -2.15 11.07
CA TYR A 57 -26.50 -1.67 11.84
C TYR A 57 -25.58 -2.81 12.29
N ARG A 58 -26.19 -3.93 12.72
CA ARG A 58 -25.49 -5.14 13.12
C ARG A 58 -24.65 -5.75 11.99
N SER A 59 -25.17 -5.84 10.77
CA SER A 59 -24.42 -6.41 9.64
C SER A 59 -23.17 -5.60 9.28
N ARG A 60 -23.18 -4.29 9.53
CA ARG A 60 -22.01 -3.42 9.29
C ARG A 60 -20.99 -3.42 10.42
N HIS A 61 -21.43 -3.53 11.67
CA HIS A 61 -20.58 -3.21 12.85
C HIS A 61 -20.29 -4.42 13.74
N ILE A 62 -20.98 -5.55 13.56
CA ILE A 62 -20.81 -6.75 14.37
C ILE A 62 -20.27 -7.88 13.48
N ASN A 63 -19.11 -8.41 13.88
CA ASN A 63 -18.46 -9.52 13.19
C ASN A 63 -19.43 -10.72 13.05
N PRO A 64 -19.70 -11.21 11.82
CA PRO A 64 -20.61 -12.33 11.60
C PRO A 64 -20.16 -13.62 12.31
N ALA A 65 -18.87 -13.80 12.59
CA ALA A 65 -18.36 -14.95 13.36
C ALA A 65 -18.68 -14.90 14.86
N LYS A 66 -19.12 -13.74 15.39
CA LYS A 66 -19.59 -13.58 16.78
C LYS A 66 -21.12 -13.47 16.89
N ALA A 67 -21.83 -13.55 15.76
CA ALA A 67 -23.28 -13.52 15.75
C ALA A 67 -23.83 -14.93 16.01
N SER A 68 -24.31 -15.18 17.23
CA SER A 68 -24.89 -16.49 17.60
C SER A 68 -26.23 -16.79 16.90
N ALA A 69 -26.86 -15.78 16.28
CA ALA A 69 -28.09 -15.92 15.51
C ALA A 69 -27.82 -15.58 14.04
N PRO A 70 -28.39 -16.33 13.08
CA PRO A 70 -28.26 -16.04 11.67
C PRO A 70 -28.69 -14.60 11.38
N ILE A 71 -27.76 -13.77 10.93
CA ILE A 71 -28.09 -12.44 10.40
C ILE A 71 -28.89 -12.72 9.13
N ARG A 72 -30.21 -12.44 9.14
CA ARG A 72 -30.99 -12.48 7.90
C ARG A 72 -30.40 -11.43 6.98
N GLY A 73 -29.70 -11.87 5.94
CA GLY A 73 -29.47 -11.02 4.78
C GLY A 73 -30.82 -10.53 4.31
N VAL A 74 -30.94 -9.23 4.06
CA VAL A 74 -32.11 -8.67 3.36
C VAL A 74 -32.06 -9.25 1.94
N GLY A 75 -32.61 -10.46 1.78
CA GLY A 75 -32.41 -11.30 0.60
C GLY A 75 -32.73 -12.80 0.77
N SER A 76 -33.10 -13.29 1.95
CA SER A 76 -33.63 -14.67 2.07
C SER A 76 -35.06 -14.75 1.49
N GLU A 77 -35.12 -15.09 0.21
CA GLU A 77 -36.17 -15.85 -0.50
C GLU A 77 -37.56 -15.87 0.18
N ASP A 78 -38.38 -14.85 -0.10
CA ASP A 78 -39.86 -14.94 -0.26
C ASP A 78 -40.51 -13.54 -0.27
N ARG A 79 -40.22 -12.72 -1.28
CA ARG A 79 -41.08 -11.57 -1.62
C ARG A 79 -40.93 -11.14 -3.08
N PRO A 80 -42.05 -10.96 -3.82
CA PRO A 80 -42.03 -10.52 -5.21
C PRO A 80 -41.77 -9.01 -5.30
N GLY A 81 -40.88 -8.62 -6.21
CA GLY A 81 -40.84 -7.32 -6.89
C GLY A 81 -41.00 -6.06 -6.03
N ASN A 82 -39.91 -5.57 -5.43
CA ASN A 82 -39.63 -4.14 -5.42
C ASN A 82 -38.16 -3.89 -5.05
N ALA A 83 -37.39 -3.46 -6.05
CA ALA A 83 -36.00 -3.07 -5.90
C ALA A 83 -35.90 -1.80 -5.02
N GLY A 84 -35.67 -2.00 -3.72
CA GLY A 84 -35.06 -0.97 -2.88
C GLY A 84 -33.60 -0.75 -3.30
N PRO A 85 -32.98 0.39 -2.96
CA PRO A 85 -31.65 0.74 -3.45
C PRO A 85 -30.64 -0.34 -3.05
N LEU A 86 -30.01 -0.98 -4.06
CA LEU A 86 -28.82 -1.78 -3.87
C LEU A 86 -27.77 -0.87 -3.23
N LEU A 87 -27.53 -1.07 -1.94
CA LEU A 87 -26.56 -0.29 -1.18
C LEU A 87 -25.17 -0.41 -1.84
N PRO A 88 -24.34 0.65 -1.81
CA PRO A 88 -22.94 0.55 -2.19
C PRO A 88 -22.27 -0.50 -1.32
N GLN A 89 -21.81 -1.60 -1.93
CA GLN A 89 -21.15 -2.70 -1.22
C GLN A 89 -19.81 -2.29 -0.57
N SER A 90 -19.31 -1.11 -0.96
CA SER A 90 -18.01 -0.50 -0.64
C SER A 90 -17.69 -0.30 0.84
N GLU A 91 -18.69 -0.36 1.73
CA GLU A 91 -18.53 -0.14 3.18
C GLU A 91 -18.88 -1.37 4.03
N SER A 92 -18.99 -2.56 3.40
CA SER A 92 -19.21 -3.81 4.14
C SER A 92 -17.92 -4.29 4.82
N PHE A 93 -18.05 -4.85 6.03
CA PHE A 93 -16.95 -5.46 6.78
C PHE A 93 -16.23 -6.55 5.96
N ASP A 94 -16.97 -7.30 5.13
CA ASP A 94 -16.42 -8.31 4.24
C ASP A 94 -15.57 -7.71 3.12
N GLU A 95 -15.91 -6.51 2.66
CA GLU A 95 -15.10 -5.79 1.67
C GLU A 95 -13.83 -5.22 2.31
N ALA A 96 -13.92 -4.65 3.50
CA ALA A 96 -12.74 -4.20 4.27
C ALA A 96 -11.79 -5.36 4.56
N ARG A 97 -12.31 -6.55 4.89
CA ARG A 97 -11.52 -7.76 5.08
C ARG A 97 -10.84 -8.19 3.77
N ARG A 98 -11.58 -8.22 2.66
CA ARG A 98 -11.04 -8.56 1.34
C ARG A 98 -9.93 -7.59 0.91
N GLN A 99 -10.13 -6.29 1.09
CA GLN A 99 -9.11 -5.28 0.80
C GLN A 99 -7.87 -5.47 1.68
N LYS A 100 -8.04 -5.75 2.98
CA LYS A 100 -6.91 -6.03 3.89
C LYS A 100 -6.13 -7.28 3.48
N GLU A 101 -6.82 -8.37 3.15
CA GLU A 101 -6.20 -9.61 2.66
C GLU A 101 -5.50 -9.38 1.31
N TRP A 102 -6.10 -8.62 0.40
CA TRP A 102 -5.48 -8.24 -0.88
C TRP A 102 -4.18 -7.45 -0.67
N LEU A 103 -4.20 -6.45 0.20
CA LEU A 103 -3.00 -5.67 0.53
C LEU A 103 -1.93 -6.53 1.22
N ALA A 104 -2.32 -7.50 2.04
CA ALA A 104 -1.39 -8.45 2.65
C ALA A 104 -0.69 -9.32 1.60
N VAL A 105 -1.44 -9.90 0.67
CA VAL A 105 -0.90 -10.68 -0.46
C VAL A 105 -0.01 -9.80 -1.35
N GLY A 106 -0.40 -8.55 -1.59
CA GLY A 106 0.40 -7.59 -2.34
C GLY A 106 1.75 -7.30 -1.67
N ARG A 107 1.77 -7.10 -0.36
CA ARG A 107 3.02 -6.92 0.42
C ARG A 107 3.91 -8.16 0.40
N GLU A 108 3.33 -9.34 0.54
CA GLU A 108 4.10 -10.60 0.47
C GLU A 108 4.71 -10.81 -0.92
N LYS A 109 3.97 -10.46 -1.98
CA LYS A 109 4.49 -10.49 -3.34
C LYS A 109 5.67 -9.53 -3.54
N LEU A 110 5.58 -8.30 -3.02
CA LEU A 110 6.69 -7.33 -3.09
C LEU A 110 7.91 -7.82 -2.31
N ARG A 111 7.72 -8.35 -1.09
CA ARG A 111 8.79 -8.93 -0.27
C ARG A 111 9.49 -10.08 -1.00
N ARG A 112 8.73 -10.97 -1.64
CA ARG A 112 9.29 -12.04 -2.45
C ARG A 112 10.09 -11.52 -3.64
N GLN A 113 9.61 -10.46 -4.30
CA GLN A 113 10.31 -9.85 -5.43
C GLN A 113 11.62 -9.19 -4.99
N GLU A 114 11.64 -8.56 -3.82
CA GLU A 114 12.85 -8.03 -3.18
C GLU A 114 13.84 -9.14 -2.81
N GLU A 115 13.39 -10.21 -2.16
CA GLU A 115 14.23 -11.39 -1.84
C GLU A 115 14.79 -12.06 -3.09
N CYS A 116 14.05 -12.05 -4.20
CA CYS A 116 14.50 -12.56 -5.49
C CYS A 116 15.37 -11.56 -6.28
N GLY A 117 15.67 -10.38 -5.74
CA GLY A 117 16.49 -9.34 -6.39
C GLY A 117 15.83 -8.71 -7.63
N GLN A 118 14.51 -8.79 -7.76
CA GLN A 118 13.76 -8.19 -8.86
C GLN A 118 13.46 -6.70 -8.64
N LEU A 119 13.67 -6.21 -7.42
CA LEU A 119 13.46 -4.82 -7.03
C LEU A 119 14.78 -4.23 -6.57
N VAL A 120 15.00 -2.96 -6.93
CA VAL A 120 16.16 -2.17 -6.48
C VAL A 120 15.66 -0.85 -5.93
N ARG A 121 16.32 -0.35 -4.89
CA ARG A 121 16.05 0.98 -4.37
C ARG A 121 16.49 2.06 -5.35
N LYS A 122 15.52 2.83 -5.84
CA LYS A 122 15.77 3.89 -6.81
C LYS A 122 16.73 4.96 -6.28
N ASP A 123 16.57 5.37 -5.03
CA ASP A 123 17.42 6.37 -4.39
C ASP A 123 18.88 5.93 -4.30
N SER A 124 19.11 4.66 -3.97
CA SER A 124 20.43 4.01 -3.95
C SER A 124 21.07 4.01 -5.34
N VAL A 125 20.33 3.57 -6.36
CA VAL A 125 20.80 3.54 -7.76
C VAL A 125 21.10 4.95 -8.27
N ASP A 126 20.23 5.93 -8.01
CA ASP A 126 20.44 7.31 -8.43
C ASP A 126 21.70 7.91 -7.78
N ALA A 127 21.97 7.60 -6.51
CA ALA A 127 23.18 8.02 -5.82
C ALA A 127 24.43 7.37 -6.43
N ALA A 128 24.38 6.05 -6.68
CA ALA A 128 25.48 5.31 -7.30
C ALA A 128 25.81 5.84 -8.70
N VAL A 129 24.81 6.10 -9.54
CA VAL A 129 24.98 6.66 -10.89
C VAL A 129 25.63 8.04 -10.85
N ARG A 130 25.23 8.91 -9.90
CA ARG A 130 25.88 10.22 -9.73
C ARG A 130 27.34 10.09 -9.30
N GLY A 131 27.64 9.17 -8.37
CA GLY A 131 29.01 8.90 -7.92
C GLY A 131 29.90 8.42 -9.06
N ILE A 132 29.42 7.42 -9.81
CA ILE A 132 30.09 6.92 -11.03
C ILE A 132 30.33 8.06 -12.01
N GLY A 133 29.32 8.88 -12.30
CA GLY A 133 29.45 10.00 -13.23
C GLY A 133 30.50 11.02 -12.80
N ALA A 134 30.63 11.29 -11.50
CA ALA A 134 31.63 12.20 -10.97
C ALA A 134 33.06 11.66 -11.16
N GLU A 135 33.29 10.37 -10.91
CA GLU A 135 34.59 9.72 -11.11
C GLU A 135 34.99 9.68 -12.59
N LEU A 136 34.06 9.31 -13.48
CA LEU A 136 34.31 9.33 -14.93
C LEU A 136 34.63 10.75 -15.41
N GLN A 137 33.92 11.75 -14.90
CA GLN A 137 34.20 13.15 -15.22
C GLN A 137 35.59 13.59 -14.72
N ALA A 138 36.02 13.11 -13.54
CA ALA A 138 37.34 13.42 -12.99
C ALA A 138 38.48 12.88 -13.88
N ILE A 139 38.32 11.69 -14.46
CA ILE A 139 39.27 11.13 -15.44
C ILE A 139 39.31 12.00 -16.70
N ILE A 140 38.16 12.30 -17.30
CA ILE A 140 38.08 13.09 -18.54
C ILE A 140 38.67 14.50 -18.34
N ARG A 141 38.47 15.12 -17.16
CA ARG A 141 39.01 16.45 -16.85
C ARG A 141 40.55 16.50 -16.86
N ARG A 142 41.24 15.36 -16.82
CA ARG A 142 42.70 15.28 -16.91
C ARG A 142 43.24 15.25 -18.34
N LEU A 143 42.38 15.09 -19.36
CA LEU A 143 42.78 15.12 -20.78
C LEU A 143 43.68 16.30 -21.18
N PRO A 144 43.46 17.54 -20.68
CA PRO A 144 44.33 18.66 -21.01
C PRO A 144 45.81 18.46 -20.62
N ASN A 145 46.10 17.57 -19.66
CA ASN A 145 47.48 17.25 -19.26
C ASN A 145 48.27 16.57 -20.40
N LEU A 146 47.58 16.01 -21.39
CA LEU A 146 48.18 15.33 -22.55
C LEU A 146 48.41 16.30 -23.73
N ALA A 147 48.19 17.60 -23.54
CA ALA A 147 48.31 18.60 -24.60
C ALA A 147 49.74 18.69 -25.17
N ASP A 148 50.76 18.58 -24.32
CA ASP A 148 52.16 18.64 -24.75
C ASP A 148 52.56 17.41 -25.58
N ASP A 149 52.08 16.22 -25.21
CA ASP A 149 52.32 14.98 -25.96
C ASP A 149 51.64 15.03 -27.34
N LEU A 150 50.41 15.57 -27.39
CA LEU A 150 49.71 15.82 -28.64
C LEU A 150 50.46 16.83 -29.52
N ALA A 151 50.97 17.92 -28.93
CA ALA A 151 51.77 18.91 -29.66
C ALA A 151 53.07 18.29 -30.22
N LEU A 152 53.72 17.42 -29.45
CA LEU A 152 54.91 16.69 -29.89
C LEU A 152 54.60 15.72 -31.04
N ALA A 153 53.49 14.98 -30.95
CA ALA A 153 53.04 14.06 -31.99
C ALA A 153 52.72 14.80 -33.31
N VAL A 154 52.04 15.97 -33.22
CA VAL A 154 51.80 16.86 -34.37
C VAL A 154 53.13 17.28 -34.99
N SER A 155 54.11 17.69 -34.17
CA SER A 155 55.39 18.21 -34.68
C SER A 155 56.23 17.15 -35.39
N LYS A 156 56.15 15.88 -34.99
CA LYS A 156 57.00 14.80 -35.54
C LYS A 156 56.37 14.11 -36.75
N GLU A 157 55.09 13.77 -36.67
CA GLU A 157 54.43 12.88 -37.63
C GLU A 157 53.12 13.47 -38.20
N GLY A 158 52.81 14.71 -37.82
CA GLY A 158 51.60 15.40 -38.24
C GLY A 158 50.34 14.66 -37.77
N VAL A 159 49.32 14.65 -38.64
CA VAL A 159 48.00 14.09 -38.33
C VAL A 159 48.05 12.58 -38.06
N HIS A 160 49.01 11.86 -38.65
CA HIS A 160 49.12 10.42 -38.47
C HIS A 160 49.49 10.07 -37.03
N GLY A 161 50.57 10.67 -36.50
CA GLY A 161 51.01 10.44 -35.13
C GLY A 161 49.94 10.82 -34.09
N VAL A 162 49.23 11.94 -34.32
CA VAL A 162 48.09 12.33 -33.46
C VAL A 162 47.01 11.26 -33.45
N ARG A 163 46.68 10.67 -34.60
CA ARG A 163 45.64 9.63 -34.67
C ARG A 163 46.05 8.37 -33.91
N VAL A 164 47.32 7.98 -33.97
CA VAL A 164 47.85 6.84 -33.22
C VAL A 164 47.80 7.15 -31.73
N LEU A 165 48.35 8.28 -31.30
CA LEU A 165 48.38 8.70 -29.90
C LEU A 165 46.97 8.83 -29.30
N LEU A 166 46.00 9.42 -30.02
CA LEU A 166 44.63 9.52 -29.54
C LEU A 166 43.95 8.15 -29.35
N ARG A 167 44.31 7.14 -30.14
CA ARG A 167 43.80 5.77 -29.94
C ARG A 167 44.38 5.14 -28.69
N GLU A 168 45.66 5.36 -28.44
CA GLU A 168 46.33 4.89 -27.22
C GLU A 168 45.73 5.56 -25.99
N ILE A 169 45.62 6.90 -25.99
CA ILE A 169 44.98 7.66 -24.91
C ILE A 169 43.53 7.19 -24.68
N ALA A 170 42.75 6.97 -25.75
CA ALA A 170 41.39 6.47 -25.61
C ALA A 170 41.32 5.08 -24.97
N PHE A 171 42.28 4.21 -25.29
CA PHE A 171 42.38 2.88 -24.69
C PHE A 171 42.77 2.97 -23.20
N GLU A 172 43.76 3.80 -22.86
CA GLU A 172 44.20 4.02 -21.48
C GLU A 172 43.08 4.60 -20.61
N ILE A 173 42.39 5.64 -21.09
CA ILE A 173 41.24 6.22 -20.39
C ILE A 173 40.13 5.19 -20.23
N GLY A 174 39.86 4.39 -21.27
CA GLY A 174 38.88 3.32 -21.20
C GLY A 174 39.20 2.30 -20.09
N ASN A 175 40.47 1.92 -19.95
CA ASN A 175 40.92 1.03 -18.88
C ASN A 175 40.86 1.71 -17.51
N GLU A 176 41.32 2.96 -17.37
CA GLU A 176 41.23 3.69 -16.09
C GLU A 176 39.77 3.82 -15.62
N MET A 177 38.84 4.08 -16.55
CA MET A 177 37.41 4.09 -16.27
C MET A 177 36.91 2.71 -15.82
N ALA A 178 37.29 1.64 -16.52
CA ALA A 178 36.89 0.27 -16.16
C ALA A 178 37.40 -0.12 -14.76
N ASP A 179 38.67 0.12 -14.48
CA ASP A 179 39.31 -0.17 -13.19
C ASP A 179 38.62 0.60 -12.05
N LYS A 180 38.27 1.87 -12.29
CA LYS A 180 37.53 2.67 -11.31
C LYS A 180 36.12 2.16 -11.07
N LEU A 181 35.41 1.74 -12.11
CA LEU A 181 34.08 1.15 -11.96
C LEU A 181 34.14 -0.18 -11.21
N GLU A 182 35.16 -1.01 -11.47
CA GLU A 182 35.37 -2.26 -10.74
C GLU A 182 35.67 -2.01 -9.25
N ALA A 183 36.49 -1.01 -8.94
CA ALA A 183 36.74 -0.59 -7.56
C ALA A 183 35.46 -0.13 -6.84
N ILE A 184 34.67 0.74 -7.49
CA ILE A 184 33.38 1.21 -6.94
C ILE A 184 32.43 0.03 -6.72
N ALA A 185 32.36 -0.92 -7.67
CA ALA A 185 31.52 -2.10 -7.55
C ALA A 185 31.98 -3.05 -6.42
N SER A 186 33.29 -3.16 -6.19
CA SER A 186 33.87 -4.01 -5.13
C SER A 186 33.62 -3.46 -3.72
N GLU A 187 33.57 -2.13 -3.58
CA GLU A 187 33.25 -1.45 -2.33
C GLU A 187 31.75 -1.34 -2.07
N ALA A 188 30.91 -1.57 -3.08
CA ALA A 188 29.47 -1.48 -2.96
C ALA A 188 28.90 -2.58 -2.05
N PRO A 189 27.87 -2.27 -1.25
CA PRO A 189 27.20 -3.28 -0.43
C PRO A 189 26.52 -4.33 -1.31
N ALA A 190 26.51 -5.58 -0.84
CA ALA A 190 25.91 -6.71 -1.58
C ALA A 190 24.38 -6.58 -1.78
N GLY A 191 23.73 -5.72 -1.01
CA GLY A 191 22.30 -5.47 -1.10
C GLY A 191 21.90 -4.17 -0.43
N ASP A 192 20.68 -3.75 -0.69
CA ASP A 192 20.09 -2.58 -0.07
C ASP A 192 19.86 -2.82 1.43
N ALA A 193 20.15 -1.81 2.26
CA ALA A 193 19.81 -1.86 3.68
C ALA A 193 18.28 -1.97 3.83
N LEU A 194 17.84 -2.90 4.68
CA LEU A 194 16.43 -3.04 5.06
C LEU A 194 15.93 -1.68 5.57
N ILE A 195 14.81 -1.23 5.02
CA ILE A 195 14.12 -0.04 5.52
C ILE A 195 13.58 -0.43 6.90
N GLU A 196 14.20 0.05 7.97
CA GLU A 196 13.62 -0.07 9.31
C GLU A 196 12.26 0.61 9.28
N GLU A 197 11.20 -0.15 9.57
CA GLU A 197 9.84 0.39 9.64
C GLU A 197 9.85 1.52 10.69
N GLU A 198 9.63 2.75 10.26
CA GLU A 198 9.42 3.90 11.15
C GLU A 198 8.28 3.51 12.12
N GLU A 199 8.60 3.35 13.40
CA GLU A 199 7.63 3.05 14.46
C GLU A 199 6.55 4.16 14.45
N ALA A 200 5.39 3.84 13.89
CA ALA A 200 4.20 4.70 13.84
C ALA A 200 3.26 4.44 15.02
#